data_AF-A0A084G3M8-F1
#
_entry.id   AF-A0A084G3M8-F1
#
_cell.length_a   1.000
_cell.length_b   1.000
_cell.length_c   1.000
_cell.angle_alpha   90.00
_cell.angle_beta   90.00
_cell.angle_gamma   90.00
#
_symmetry.space_group_name_H-M   'P 1'
#
loop_
_entity.id
_entity.type
_entity.pdbx_description
1 polymer ?
#
loop_
_entity_poly.entity_id
_entity_poly.type
_entity_poly.pdbx_seq_one_letter_code
_entity_poly.pdbx_strand_id
1 'polypeptide(L)'
;MGDPAQPAIGPAATTSPKSPRSPKSPGSSVETNQPAGETLLVADDNLEEFDGDGDSAYGVAENERLDVQHDLFLLTFDGRLHVANLDTEPHRVLDAGCGTGIWSIEFADKHPESHVTGIDLSPIQPSFVPPNVTFFVDDLEDDWNFSSNFDFIFARFCTGSIVDWPRFFKQSFSFLNPGGVIELQDIIYPMCSDDGTLTQDTPLKRWSDMLNDAFAGMGRGMDSAKAYPKQLAEAGFVDIEVVREKWPTNHWPKDKKYKQIGIWNTENILNALGALSLAIFTRPKEESGLGWSVAELEVLLAGVRKDMRDTRIHGYWQISLHLIIWTRDNYTAAAESNCRCASATMRLKKIDFRDVQADLDLGVPVKFNSSFHTADEAPDLPIPSELPSSFRRWLPLILRSRNIEERDLQIVRFTPAMTRLLVDASSASIHTRVLNKALAEDLEEEVGPAFEVPGRAAVHSYEDIVLQLTTSSRARITMTNYLRKRLDEPLELYFLPFDERMKTEMEYRVFCAPETLDICAISQYQWHKPWRFGKKTDREMEIIAERILAGAREIRLQILSDLRGPSDELDDMLRRQGVTFDVWYDDARDKVELVELNTFGVRSACGACLFHWVKDRDVMYGVGDGEVEFRVVI
;
A
#
# COMPACT_ATOMS: atom_id res chain seq x y z
N MET A 1 21.80 15.44 -83.99
CA MET A 1 20.96 16.55 -83.49
C MET A 1 21.43 16.78 -82.06
N GLY A 2 22.32 17.73 -81.77
CA GLY A 2 22.19 19.16 -82.02
C GLY A 2 22.09 19.85 -80.65
N ASP A 3 23.24 19.91 -79.96
CA ASP A 3 23.81 20.98 -79.12
C ASP A 3 23.01 22.31 -78.96
N PRO A 4 23.39 23.25 -78.07
CA PRO A 4 23.72 23.23 -76.62
C PRO A 4 23.14 24.49 -75.89
N ALA A 5 23.47 24.72 -74.60
CA ALA A 5 23.96 26.02 -74.09
C ALA A 5 24.19 26.04 -72.56
N GLN A 6 25.47 26.00 -72.17
CA GLN A 6 26.08 26.76 -71.06
C GLN A 6 26.94 27.88 -71.72
N PRO A 7 27.32 29.04 -71.09
CA PRO A 7 28.29 29.14 -69.95
C PRO A 7 27.97 30.29 -68.95
N ALA A 8 28.37 30.30 -67.67
CA ALA A 8 29.68 30.40 -67.00
C ALA A 8 30.43 31.75 -67.18
N ILE A 9 31.01 32.26 -66.07
CA ILE A 9 32.22 33.13 -65.85
C ILE A 9 32.01 33.86 -64.50
N GLY A 10 32.88 33.93 -63.48
CA GLY A 10 34.31 33.64 -63.26
C GLY A 10 34.68 34.04 -61.80
N PRO A 11 35.96 34.25 -61.41
CA PRO A 11 36.75 33.20 -60.76
C PRO A 11 37.47 33.57 -59.43
N ALA A 12 38.07 32.51 -58.82
CA ALA A 12 39.40 32.42 -58.18
C ALA A 12 39.60 32.57 -56.64
N ALA A 13 40.21 31.51 -56.07
CA ALA A 13 41.36 31.48 -55.10
C ALA A 13 41.19 32.21 -53.73
N THR A 14 41.63 31.75 -52.55
CA THR A 14 42.76 30.91 -52.10
C THR A 14 42.74 30.81 -50.55
N THR A 15 43.24 29.70 -49.98
CA THR A 15 43.99 29.56 -48.69
C THR A 15 43.48 30.12 -47.35
N SER A 16 43.41 29.26 -46.32
CA SER A 16 43.30 29.58 -44.88
C SER A 16 44.56 30.27 -44.30
N PRO A 17 44.42 31.09 -43.23
CA PRO A 17 45.00 30.74 -41.92
C PRO A 17 44.25 31.26 -40.66
N LYS A 18 44.81 30.94 -39.48
CA LYS A 18 44.31 30.90 -38.08
C LYS A 18 44.00 32.23 -37.33
N SER A 19 43.07 32.11 -36.36
CA SER A 19 42.90 32.76 -35.01
C SER A 19 42.46 34.25 -34.95
N PRO A 20 41.76 34.76 -33.88
CA PRO A 20 42.21 34.75 -32.47
C PRO A 20 41.12 34.69 -31.34
N ARG A 21 41.59 34.71 -30.08
CA ARG A 21 40.89 34.63 -28.78
C ARG A 21 40.24 35.96 -28.28
N SER A 22 39.12 35.81 -27.58
CA SER A 22 38.58 36.50 -26.35
C SER A 22 38.40 38.03 -26.27
N PRO A 23 37.37 38.52 -25.55
CA PRO A 23 37.59 38.99 -24.17
C PRO A 23 36.43 38.78 -23.15
N LYS A 24 36.75 39.06 -21.87
CA LYS A 24 36.01 38.84 -20.61
C LYS A 24 35.02 39.99 -20.21
N SER A 25 33.95 39.58 -19.51
CA SER A 25 33.04 40.17 -18.47
C SER A 25 33.11 41.66 -18.01
N PRO A 26 31.99 42.21 -17.48
CA PRO A 26 31.81 42.39 -16.01
C PRO A 26 30.36 42.21 -15.44
N GLY A 27 30.24 42.04 -14.09
CA GLY A 27 29.01 41.87 -13.26
C GLY A 27 28.14 43.14 -13.05
N SER A 28 27.09 43.23 -12.21
CA SER A 28 26.66 42.56 -10.96
C SER A 28 25.17 42.86 -10.57
N SER A 29 24.57 42.00 -9.70
CA SER A 29 23.48 42.17 -8.67
C SER A 29 22.06 42.62 -9.09
N VAL A 30 20.92 42.04 -8.62
CA VAL A 30 20.32 42.13 -7.25
C VAL A 30 19.17 41.08 -7.03
N GLU A 31 19.16 40.50 -5.80
CA GLU A 31 18.11 39.95 -4.89
C GLU A 31 16.90 39.08 -5.34
N THR A 32 16.72 37.96 -4.62
CA THR A 32 15.42 37.59 -3.98
C THR A 32 15.67 36.98 -2.58
N ASN A 33 14.88 37.46 -1.61
CA ASN A 33 14.87 37.11 -0.18
C ASN A 33 14.10 35.81 0.10
N GLN A 34 14.63 34.94 0.96
CA GLN A 34 13.86 34.08 1.89
C GLN A 34 14.69 33.82 3.17
N PRO A 35 14.08 33.77 4.38
CA PRO A 35 14.80 33.84 5.64
C PRO A 35 15.26 32.47 6.15
N ALA A 36 16.46 32.45 6.73
CA ALA A 36 16.98 31.35 7.54
C ALA A 36 16.32 31.35 8.92
N GLY A 37 15.75 30.21 9.32
CA GLY A 37 15.37 29.91 10.70
C GLY A 37 16.47 29.05 11.33
N GLU A 38 17.16 29.61 12.31
CA GLU A 38 18.15 28.95 13.15
C GLU A 38 17.50 27.76 13.89
N THR A 39 18.06 26.56 13.72
CA THR A 39 17.76 25.42 14.61
C THR A 39 18.83 25.40 15.69
N LEU A 40 18.38 25.62 16.93
CA LEU A 40 19.17 25.68 18.14
C LEU A 40 19.74 24.28 18.45
N LEU A 41 21.05 24.12 18.33
CA LEU A 41 21.78 22.97 18.85
C LEU A 41 21.73 23.00 20.37
N VAL A 42 21.07 22.01 20.97
CA VAL A 42 21.33 21.58 22.34
C VAL A 42 21.50 20.06 22.29
N ALA A 43 22.72 19.64 21.94
CA ALA A 43 23.19 18.28 22.22
C ALA A 43 23.63 18.27 23.68
N ASP A 44 23.11 17.32 24.45
CA ASP A 44 23.55 17.05 25.82
C ASP A 44 24.89 16.32 25.72
N ASP A 45 25.99 17.05 25.97
CA ASP A 45 27.35 16.54 26.01
C ASP A 45 27.49 15.52 27.15
N ASN A 46 27.41 14.21 26.88
CA ASN A 46 28.02 13.12 27.71
C ASN A 46 27.88 11.70 27.12
N LEU A 47 27.99 11.54 25.80
CA LEU A 47 28.39 10.27 25.20
C LEU A 47 29.67 10.55 24.42
N GLU A 48 30.80 10.06 24.90
CA GLU A 48 32.05 10.12 24.14
C GLU A 48 31.82 9.49 22.76
N GLU A 49 31.83 10.34 21.73
CA GLU A 49 31.85 9.96 20.33
C GLU A 49 33.03 9.02 20.10
N PHE A 50 32.75 7.77 19.76
CA PHE A 50 33.68 6.97 18.97
C PHE A 50 33.65 7.57 17.56
N ASP A 51 34.45 8.62 17.35
CA ASP A 51 34.75 9.16 16.02
C ASP A 51 35.41 8.06 15.18
N GLY A 52 34.58 7.33 14.44
CA GLY A 52 34.99 6.34 13.46
C GLY A 52 35.00 6.96 12.09
N ASP A 53 36.10 7.62 11.71
CA ASP A 53 36.52 7.64 10.31
C ASP A 53 36.43 6.18 9.80
N GLY A 54 35.72 5.97 8.69
CA GLY A 54 35.39 4.66 8.10
C GLY A 54 36.57 3.80 7.63
N ASP A 55 37.76 3.98 8.19
CA ASP A 55 39.02 3.34 7.82
C ASP A 55 39.75 2.70 9.03
N SER A 56 39.03 2.42 10.13
CA SER A 56 39.60 1.61 11.20
C SER A 56 39.59 0.12 10.82
N ALA A 57 40.71 -0.58 11.01
CA ALA A 57 40.80 -2.03 10.75
C ALA A 57 39.73 -2.86 11.51
N TYR A 58 39.19 -2.32 12.60
CA TYR A 58 38.08 -2.91 13.35
C TYR A 58 36.74 -2.80 12.59
N GLY A 59 36.47 -1.68 11.93
CA GLY A 59 35.25 -1.51 11.12
C GLY A 59 35.22 -2.42 9.90
N VAL A 60 36.36 -2.58 9.22
CA VAL A 60 36.49 -3.49 8.07
C VAL A 60 36.26 -4.96 8.49
N ALA A 61 36.83 -5.37 9.62
CA ALA A 61 36.67 -6.73 10.13
C ALA A 61 35.22 -7.06 10.54
N GLU A 62 34.46 -6.08 11.07
CA GLU A 62 33.04 -6.28 11.39
C GLU A 62 32.18 -6.34 10.13
N ASN A 63 32.47 -5.54 9.10
CA ASN A 63 31.77 -5.63 7.82
C ASN A 63 31.94 -7.02 7.17
N GLU A 64 33.17 -7.55 7.14
CA GLU A 64 33.43 -8.91 6.66
C GLU A 64 32.68 -9.98 7.47
N ARG A 65 32.55 -9.78 8.79
CA ARG A 65 31.76 -10.68 9.64
C ARG A 65 30.26 -10.60 9.34
N LEU A 66 29.72 -9.40 9.14
CA LEU A 66 28.31 -9.20 8.76
C LEU A 66 27.98 -9.89 7.42
N ASP A 67 28.91 -9.87 6.47
CA ASP A 67 28.75 -10.56 5.19
C ASP A 67 28.77 -12.09 5.36
N VAL A 68 29.65 -12.64 6.22
CA VAL A 68 29.61 -14.07 6.61
C VAL A 68 28.28 -14.43 7.28
N GLN A 69 27.72 -13.53 8.09
CA GLN A 69 26.40 -13.73 8.69
C GLN A 69 25.29 -13.72 7.65
N HIS A 70 25.35 -12.85 6.63
CA HIS A 70 24.42 -12.85 5.50
C HIS A 70 24.46 -14.20 4.75
N ASP A 71 25.66 -14.68 4.43
CA ASP A 71 25.88 -15.98 3.79
C ASP A 71 25.35 -17.15 4.61
N LEU A 72 25.44 -17.07 5.94
CA LEU A 72 24.89 -18.07 6.86
C LEU A 72 23.36 -18.13 6.80
N PHE A 73 22.68 -17.01 6.57
CA PHE A 73 21.24 -16.98 6.31
C PHE A 73 20.88 -17.59 4.96
N LEU A 74 21.60 -17.24 3.89
CA LEU A 74 21.40 -17.86 2.59
C LEU A 74 21.56 -19.39 2.69
N LEU A 75 22.60 -19.87 3.39
CA LEU A 75 22.77 -21.30 3.63
C LEU A 75 21.62 -21.92 4.44
N THR A 76 21.07 -21.18 5.41
CA THR A 76 19.94 -21.62 6.23
C THR A 76 18.65 -21.73 5.40
N PHE A 77 18.39 -20.78 4.51
CA PHE A 77 17.15 -20.70 3.72
C PHE A 77 17.29 -21.13 2.26
N ASP A 78 18.30 -21.96 1.98
CA ASP A 78 18.54 -22.59 0.67
C ASP A 78 18.69 -21.58 -0.47
N GLY A 79 19.40 -20.47 -0.19
CA GLY A 79 19.73 -19.40 -1.13
C GLY A 79 18.67 -18.30 -1.27
N ARG A 80 17.56 -18.39 -0.51
CA ARG A 80 16.50 -17.37 -0.52
C ARG A 80 16.86 -16.19 0.37
N LEU A 81 16.66 -14.96 -0.13
CA LEU A 81 16.90 -13.71 0.60
C LEU A 81 15.80 -13.39 1.62
N HIS A 82 14.58 -13.81 1.31
CA HIS A 82 13.40 -13.72 2.15
C HIS A 82 12.67 -15.05 2.09
N VAL A 83 11.87 -15.36 3.09
CA VAL A 83 11.00 -16.55 3.06
C VAL A 83 9.53 -16.18 2.86
N ALA A 84 9.20 -14.88 2.94
CA ALA A 84 7.94 -14.26 2.55
C ALA A 84 7.40 -14.83 1.25
N ASN A 85 6.17 -15.34 1.31
CA ASN A 85 5.37 -15.58 0.13
C ASN A 85 4.80 -14.23 -0.32
N LEU A 86 5.53 -13.58 -1.21
CA LEU A 86 5.10 -12.34 -1.83
C LEU A 86 4.22 -12.73 -3.03
N ASP A 87 2.90 -12.57 -2.89
CA ASP A 87 1.93 -12.91 -3.96
C ASP A 87 2.17 -12.06 -5.22
N THR A 88 2.72 -10.87 -5.04
CA THR A 88 3.18 -9.96 -6.09
C THR A 88 4.55 -9.43 -5.73
N GLU A 89 5.33 -9.12 -6.76
CA GLU A 89 6.62 -8.45 -6.64
C GLU A 89 6.47 -7.10 -5.92
N PRO A 90 7.19 -6.83 -4.80
CA PRO A 90 7.05 -5.59 -4.07
C PRO A 90 7.72 -4.45 -4.83
N HIS A 91 7.04 -3.33 -5.02
CA HIS A 91 7.62 -2.17 -5.70
C HIS A 91 8.45 -1.30 -4.76
N ARG A 92 8.10 -1.23 -3.48
CA ARG A 92 8.80 -0.43 -2.47
C ARG A 92 9.18 -1.31 -1.29
N VAL A 93 10.47 -1.40 -1.01
CA VAL A 93 11.02 -2.27 0.03
C VAL A 93 11.79 -1.43 1.04
N LEU A 94 11.59 -1.71 2.33
CA LEU A 94 12.40 -1.17 3.43
C LEU A 94 13.29 -2.28 4.00
N ASP A 95 14.60 -2.07 4.03
CA ASP A 95 15.56 -2.87 4.79
C ASP A 95 15.92 -2.11 6.08
N ALA A 96 15.21 -2.44 7.15
CA ALA A 96 15.32 -1.79 8.45
C ALA A 96 16.49 -2.41 9.25
N GLY A 97 17.53 -1.61 9.49
CA GLY A 97 18.76 -2.07 10.14
C GLY A 97 19.66 -2.76 9.14
N CYS A 98 19.88 -2.10 7.99
CA CYS A 98 20.48 -2.72 6.81
C CYS A 98 21.96 -3.09 7.00
N GLY A 99 22.64 -2.58 8.03
CA GLY A 99 24.05 -2.87 8.30
C GLY A 99 24.93 -2.50 7.11
N THR A 100 25.69 -3.47 6.57
CA THR A 100 26.52 -3.26 5.36
C THR A 100 25.71 -2.97 4.10
N GLY A 101 24.39 -3.22 4.11
CA GLY A 101 23.51 -3.08 2.96
C GLY A 101 23.60 -4.25 1.97
N ILE A 102 24.35 -5.32 2.28
CA ILE A 102 24.53 -6.48 1.39
C ILE A 102 23.19 -7.12 0.99
N TRP A 103 22.24 -7.21 1.91
CA TRP A 103 20.90 -7.73 1.62
C TRP A 103 20.13 -6.81 0.67
N SER A 104 20.13 -5.50 0.96
CA SER A 104 19.49 -4.48 0.10
C SER A 104 19.99 -4.55 -1.35
N ILE A 105 21.30 -4.70 -1.53
CA ILE A 105 21.94 -4.77 -2.85
C ILE A 105 21.55 -6.05 -3.58
N GLU A 106 21.68 -7.22 -2.93
CA GLU A 106 21.31 -8.49 -3.56
C GLU A 106 19.82 -8.58 -3.89
N PHE A 107 18.96 -8.01 -3.04
CA PHE A 107 17.52 -7.96 -3.29
C PHE A 107 17.26 -7.09 -4.51
N ALA A 108 17.77 -5.85 -4.54
CA ALA A 108 17.58 -4.93 -5.66
C ALA A 108 18.11 -5.47 -7.00
N ASP A 109 19.20 -6.24 -7.00
CA ASP A 109 19.73 -6.88 -8.21
C ASP A 109 18.83 -8.00 -8.74
N LYS A 110 18.16 -8.75 -7.86
CA LYS A 110 17.21 -9.80 -8.23
C LYS A 110 15.82 -9.24 -8.61
N HIS A 111 15.50 -8.05 -8.12
CA HIS A 111 14.20 -7.40 -8.23
C HIS A 111 14.34 -5.96 -8.80
N PRO A 112 14.66 -5.82 -10.11
CA PRO A 112 15.00 -4.53 -10.72
C PRO A 112 13.82 -3.53 -10.77
N GLU A 113 12.59 -4.01 -10.63
CA GLU A 113 11.35 -3.23 -10.51
C GLU A 113 11.07 -2.73 -9.08
N SER A 114 11.74 -3.29 -8.08
CA SER A 114 11.66 -2.84 -6.69
C SER A 114 12.60 -1.67 -6.45
N HIS A 115 12.18 -0.72 -5.63
CA HIS A 115 13.05 0.28 -5.04
C HIS A 115 13.29 -0.06 -3.57
N VAL A 116 14.54 -0.32 -3.22
CA VAL A 116 14.96 -0.70 -1.86
C VAL A 116 15.51 0.51 -1.12
N THR A 117 14.89 0.84 0.00
CA THR A 117 15.36 1.84 0.96
C THR A 117 16.00 1.11 2.13
N GLY A 118 17.30 1.29 2.36
CA GLY A 118 17.99 0.74 3.53
C GLY A 118 18.25 1.81 4.58
N ILE A 119 18.03 1.48 5.84
CA ILE A 119 18.22 2.41 6.97
C ILE A 119 19.11 1.77 8.01
N ASP A 120 20.10 2.52 8.49
CA ASP A 120 20.95 2.13 9.60
C ASP A 120 21.47 3.38 10.34
N LEU A 121 21.82 3.25 11.61
CA LEU A 121 22.47 4.33 12.37
C LEU A 121 23.90 4.59 11.89
N SER A 122 24.54 3.59 11.29
CA SER A 122 25.94 3.65 10.87
C SER A 122 26.05 3.84 9.35
N PRO A 123 26.79 4.85 8.86
CA PRO A 123 27.02 5.08 7.42
C PRO A 123 28.11 4.13 6.87
N ILE A 124 27.91 2.82 6.97
CA ILE A 124 28.90 1.79 6.58
C ILE A 124 28.61 1.14 5.22
N GLN A 125 27.58 1.61 4.52
CA GLN A 125 27.14 1.05 3.24
C GLN A 125 28.07 1.49 2.09
N PRO A 126 28.25 0.65 1.05
CA PRO A 126 29.11 1.00 -0.08
C PRO A 126 28.56 2.17 -0.88
N SER A 127 29.45 2.96 -1.49
CA SER A 127 29.07 4.11 -2.33
C SER A 127 28.59 3.73 -3.73
N PHE A 128 28.93 2.52 -4.19
CA PHE A 128 28.53 2.00 -5.50
C PHE A 128 27.47 0.92 -5.31
N VAL A 129 26.22 1.29 -5.56
CA VAL A 129 25.02 0.46 -5.34
C VAL A 129 24.16 0.43 -6.61
N PRO A 130 23.26 -0.56 -6.75
CA PRO A 130 22.28 -0.57 -7.83
C PRO A 130 21.45 0.73 -7.87
N PRO A 131 21.00 1.17 -9.05
CA PRO A 131 20.28 2.45 -9.21
C PRO A 131 18.93 2.48 -8.49
N ASN A 132 18.41 1.32 -8.09
CA ASN A 132 17.18 1.12 -7.34
C ASN A 132 17.40 0.90 -5.84
N VAL A 133 18.59 1.18 -5.30
CA VAL A 133 18.89 1.18 -3.86
C VAL A 133 19.13 2.61 -3.38
N THR A 134 18.62 2.95 -2.20
CA THR A 134 18.94 4.21 -1.51
C THR A 134 19.15 3.95 -0.03
N PHE A 135 20.25 4.47 0.53
CA PHE A 135 20.57 4.32 1.94
C PHE A 135 20.39 5.65 2.70
N PHE A 136 19.86 5.57 3.92
CA PHE A 136 19.73 6.69 4.83
C PHE A 136 20.33 6.35 6.19
N VAL A 137 20.97 7.37 6.79
CA VAL A 137 21.40 7.32 8.18
C VAL A 137 20.25 7.86 9.03
N ASP A 138 19.57 6.98 9.75
CA ASP A 138 18.40 7.34 10.56
C ASP A 138 18.19 6.34 11.71
N ASP A 139 17.46 6.76 12.75
CA ASP A 139 17.09 5.88 13.86
C ASP A 139 15.72 5.24 13.62
N LEU A 140 15.66 3.91 13.63
CA LEU A 140 14.41 3.17 13.49
C LEU A 140 13.46 3.37 14.68
N GLU A 141 13.98 3.79 15.83
CA GLU A 141 13.18 4.10 17.03
C GLU A 141 12.57 5.50 16.99
N ASP A 142 13.01 6.39 16.09
CA ASP A 142 12.41 7.70 15.86
C ASP A 142 11.15 7.64 14.99
N ASP A 143 10.46 8.78 14.86
CA ASP A 143 9.26 8.86 14.03
C ASP A 143 9.63 8.79 12.55
N TRP A 144 9.12 7.77 11.87
CA TRP A 144 9.37 7.55 10.45
C TRP A 144 8.72 8.66 9.59
N ASN A 145 9.49 9.25 8.67
CA ASN A 145 9.05 10.39 7.85
C ASN A 145 9.09 10.08 6.33
N PHE A 146 8.75 8.85 5.93
CA PHE A 146 8.73 8.48 4.52
C PHE A 146 7.59 9.17 3.76
N SER A 147 7.87 9.56 2.51
CA SER A 147 6.88 10.18 1.62
C SER A 147 5.86 9.19 1.04
N SER A 148 6.10 7.89 1.18
CA SER A 148 5.24 6.82 0.65
C SER A 148 5.47 5.53 1.41
N ASN A 149 4.42 4.72 1.53
CA ASN A 149 4.44 3.42 2.20
C ASN A 149 5.22 2.36 1.41
N PHE A 150 5.46 1.22 2.05
CA PHE A 150 6.22 0.07 1.54
C PHE A 150 5.31 -1.13 1.28
N ASP A 151 5.66 -1.95 0.29
CA ASP A 151 5.02 -3.23 0.03
C ASP A 151 5.66 -4.36 0.86
N PHE A 152 6.95 -4.20 1.20
CA PHE A 152 7.70 -5.16 1.98
C PHE A 152 8.65 -4.45 2.97
N ILE A 153 8.56 -4.79 4.25
CA ILE A 153 9.51 -4.36 5.28
C ILE A 153 10.29 -5.60 5.73
N PHE A 154 11.60 -5.53 5.61
CA PHE A 154 12.52 -6.56 6.06
C PHE A 154 13.37 -6.02 7.21
N ALA A 155 13.57 -6.82 8.25
CA ALA A 155 14.56 -6.52 9.29
C ALA A 155 15.29 -7.80 9.71
N ARG A 156 16.57 -7.69 10.03
CA ARG A 156 17.39 -8.86 10.37
C ARG A 156 18.45 -8.52 11.39
N PHE A 157 18.57 -9.35 12.42
CA PHE A 157 19.54 -9.18 13.51
C PHE A 157 19.43 -7.82 14.23
N CYS A 158 18.22 -7.27 14.35
CA CYS A 158 17.96 -6.05 15.12
C CYS A 158 17.76 -6.32 16.63
N THR A 159 17.77 -7.59 17.05
CA THR A 159 17.73 -7.99 18.46
C THR A 159 18.86 -7.34 19.26
N GLY A 160 18.52 -6.67 20.36
CA GLY A 160 19.47 -5.88 21.17
C GLY A 160 19.67 -4.44 20.68
N SER A 161 19.29 -4.12 19.44
CA SER A 161 19.39 -2.78 18.85
C SER A 161 18.12 -1.94 19.04
N ILE A 162 16.95 -2.58 19.11
CA ILE A 162 15.65 -1.91 19.35
C ILE A 162 15.24 -2.07 20.82
N VAL A 163 14.89 -0.96 21.49
CA VAL A 163 14.34 -0.95 22.86
C VAL A 163 12.82 -1.17 22.81
N ASP A 164 12.10 -0.40 21.99
CA ASP A 164 10.63 -0.44 21.92
C ASP A 164 10.13 -1.17 20.66
N TRP A 165 10.22 -2.50 20.69
CA TRP A 165 9.66 -3.37 19.65
C TRP A 165 8.17 -3.12 19.35
N PRO A 166 7.28 -2.95 20.36
CA PRO A 166 5.89 -2.56 20.11
C PRO A 166 5.75 -1.28 19.28
N ARG A 167 6.56 -0.23 19.53
CA ARG A 167 6.57 0.98 18.69
C ARG A 167 7.06 0.67 17.29
N PHE A 168 8.18 -0.03 17.15
CA PHE A 168 8.72 -0.43 15.84
C PHE A 168 7.68 -1.17 14.99
N PHE A 169 6.94 -2.12 15.58
CA PHE A 169 5.88 -2.83 14.88
C PHE A 169 4.69 -1.93 14.51
N LYS A 170 4.27 -1.01 15.38
CA LYS A 170 3.21 -0.04 15.06
C LYS A 170 3.61 0.90 13.91
N GLN A 171 4.86 1.35 13.88
CA GLN A 171 5.37 2.18 12.79
C GLN A 171 5.44 1.38 11.50
N SER A 172 6.01 0.18 11.54
CA SER A 172 6.05 -0.74 10.41
C SER A 172 4.66 -1.00 9.85
N PHE A 173 3.68 -1.25 10.72
CA PHE A 173 2.29 -1.43 10.34
C PHE A 173 1.70 -0.21 9.61
N SER A 174 1.97 0.99 10.14
CA SER A 174 1.43 2.25 9.59
C SER A 174 2.05 2.63 8.23
N PHE A 175 3.30 2.21 8.00
CA PHE A 175 4.05 2.48 6.77
C PHE A 175 4.01 1.34 5.75
N LEU A 176 3.25 0.27 6.00
CA LEU A 176 2.95 -0.73 4.98
C LEU A 176 1.75 -0.32 4.13
N ASN A 177 1.79 -0.64 2.85
CA ASN A 177 0.61 -0.66 2.00
C ASN A 177 -0.33 -1.78 2.44
N PRO A 178 -1.64 -1.67 2.20
CA PRO A 178 -2.57 -2.78 2.33
C PRO A 178 -2.14 -3.97 1.45
N GLY A 179 -2.08 -5.16 2.02
CA GLY A 179 -1.49 -6.36 1.44
C GLY A 179 0.03 -6.47 1.63
N GLY A 180 0.68 -5.43 2.16
CA GLY A 180 2.12 -5.42 2.41
C GLY A 180 2.55 -6.37 3.52
N VAL A 181 3.82 -6.74 3.49
CA VAL A 181 4.39 -7.80 4.32
C VAL A 181 5.53 -7.28 5.20
N ILE A 182 5.62 -7.77 6.43
CA ILE A 182 6.83 -7.65 7.26
C ILE A 182 7.49 -9.03 7.44
N GLU A 183 8.81 -9.09 7.31
CA GLU A 183 9.60 -10.27 7.66
C GLU A 183 10.74 -9.88 8.61
N LEU A 184 10.88 -10.62 9.72
CA LEU A 184 11.95 -10.40 10.69
C LEU A 184 12.77 -11.67 10.86
N GLN A 185 14.08 -11.56 10.73
CA GLN A 185 15.01 -12.68 10.88
C GLN A 185 15.94 -12.43 12.06
N ASP A 186 15.66 -13.06 13.21
CA ASP A 186 16.37 -12.75 14.45
C ASP A 186 16.83 -14.00 15.22
N ILE A 187 17.77 -13.77 16.13
CA ILE A 187 18.33 -14.77 17.03
C ILE A 187 17.65 -14.69 18.40
N ILE A 188 17.43 -15.82 19.04
CA ILE A 188 16.89 -15.89 20.40
C ILE A 188 17.99 -16.33 21.37
N TYR A 189 18.22 -15.50 22.38
CA TYR A 189 19.04 -15.82 23.54
C TYR A 189 18.21 -16.39 24.71
N PRO A 190 18.85 -17.09 25.65
CA PRO A 190 20.21 -17.63 25.58
C PRO A 190 20.30 -18.91 24.74
N MET A 191 21.54 -19.35 24.47
CA MET A 191 21.81 -20.63 23.83
C MET A 191 21.19 -21.82 24.56
N CYS A 192 20.81 -22.85 23.78
CA CYS A 192 20.17 -24.06 24.25
C CYS A 192 20.93 -25.33 23.82
N SER A 193 20.62 -26.46 24.46
CA SER A 193 20.96 -27.81 24.00
C SER A 193 19.78 -28.74 24.28
N ASP A 194 19.57 -29.75 23.44
CA ASP A 194 18.44 -30.68 23.60
C ASP A 194 18.78 -31.89 24.50
N ASP A 195 20.06 -32.10 24.81
CA ASP A 195 20.56 -33.29 25.50
C ASP A 195 21.33 -32.98 26.79
N GLY A 196 21.32 -31.71 27.22
CA GLY A 196 21.94 -31.27 28.46
C GLY A 196 23.47 -31.21 28.42
N THR A 197 24.09 -31.22 27.23
CA THR A 197 25.54 -31.05 27.09
C THR A 197 26.01 -29.61 27.31
N LEU A 198 25.11 -28.63 27.15
CA LEU A 198 25.36 -27.22 27.47
C LEU A 198 24.79 -26.91 28.86
N THR A 199 25.64 -26.94 29.89
CA THR A 199 25.25 -26.75 31.31
C THR A 199 25.77 -25.43 31.87
N GLN A 200 25.30 -25.03 33.04
CA GLN A 200 25.80 -23.84 33.76
C GLN A 200 27.30 -23.90 34.11
N ASP A 201 27.89 -25.10 34.11
CA ASP A 201 29.32 -25.28 34.32
C ASP A 201 30.16 -25.00 33.06
N THR A 202 29.53 -24.92 31.89
CA THR A 202 30.21 -24.58 30.62
C THR A 202 30.40 -23.06 30.50
N PRO A 203 31.63 -22.56 30.32
CA PRO A 203 31.88 -21.15 30.01
C PRO A 203 30.98 -20.56 28.93
N LEU A 204 30.67 -21.34 27.88
CA LEU A 204 29.79 -20.92 26.79
C LEU A 204 28.36 -20.62 27.25
N LYS A 205 27.76 -21.48 28.08
CA LYS A 205 26.42 -21.22 28.63
C LYS A 205 26.42 -20.01 29.54
N ARG A 206 27.41 -19.93 30.43
CA ARG A 206 27.56 -18.81 31.37
C ARG A 206 27.69 -17.48 30.62
N TRP A 207 28.53 -17.42 29.59
CA TRP A 207 28.67 -16.24 28.75
C TRP A 207 27.35 -15.85 28.06
N SER A 208 26.65 -16.82 27.47
CA SER A 208 25.37 -16.57 26.80
C SER A 208 24.29 -16.06 27.76
N ASP A 209 24.23 -16.61 28.97
CA ASP A 209 23.26 -16.19 29.99
C ASP A 209 23.58 -14.80 30.52
N MET A 210 24.86 -14.53 30.81
CA MET A 210 25.31 -13.22 31.28
C MET A 210 25.06 -12.12 30.25
N LEU A 211 25.27 -12.40 28.96
CA LEU A 211 24.89 -11.47 27.90
C LEU A 211 23.39 -11.20 27.90
N ASN A 212 22.57 -12.25 27.90
CA ASN A 212 21.12 -12.13 27.89
C ASN A 212 20.60 -11.30 29.09
N ASP A 213 21.12 -11.58 30.28
CA ASP A 213 20.74 -10.89 31.51
C ASP A 213 21.18 -9.42 31.50
N ALA A 214 22.38 -9.13 30.99
CA ALA A 214 22.87 -7.76 30.88
C ALA A 214 22.01 -6.91 29.93
N PHE A 215 21.72 -7.44 28.75
CA PHE A 215 20.86 -6.78 27.76
C PHE A 215 19.41 -6.62 28.26
N ALA A 216 18.87 -7.62 28.97
CA ALA A 216 17.57 -7.50 29.61
C ALA A 216 17.54 -6.38 30.66
N GLY A 217 18.64 -6.21 31.43
CA GLY A 217 18.79 -5.10 32.38
C GLY A 217 18.81 -3.71 31.74
N MET A 218 19.20 -3.62 30.45
CA MET A 218 19.19 -2.40 29.65
C MET A 218 17.85 -2.13 28.95
N GLY A 219 16.83 -2.98 29.15
CA GLY A 219 15.58 -2.92 28.40
C GLY A 219 15.68 -3.39 26.94
N ARG A 220 16.83 -3.96 26.55
CA ARG A 220 17.15 -4.43 25.18
C ARG A 220 17.26 -5.95 25.14
N GLY A 221 16.31 -6.65 25.77
CA GLY A 221 16.37 -8.10 25.96
C GLY A 221 16.63 -8.87 24.65
N MET A 222 17.67 -9.71 24.65
CA MET A 222 18.08 -10.48 23.45
C MET A 222 17.19 -11.69 23.16
N ASP A 223 16.08 -11.80 23.87
CA ASP A 223 15.04 -12.79 23.63
C ASP A 223 13.72 -12.17 23.16
N SER A 224 13.78 -10.91 22.72
CA SER A 224 12.66 -10.12 22.17
C SER A 224 11.83 -10.88 21.14
N ALA A 225 12.52 -11.62 20.25
CA ALA A 225 11.91 -12.49 19.24
C ALA A 225 10.84 -13.45 19.82
N LYS A 226 10.97 -13.92 21.07
CA LYS A 226 9.91 -14.76 21.70
C LYS A 226 8.56 -14.05 21.79
N ALA A 227 8.55 -12.72 21.87
CA ALA A 227 7.37 -11.89 22.03
C ALA A 227 6.79 -11.37 20.71
N TYR A 228 7.55 -11.40 19.59
CA TYR A 228 7.13 -10.80 18.33
C TYR A 228 5.74 -11.24 17.87
N PRO A 229 5.35 -12.54 17.90
CA PRO A 229 4.04 -12.93 17.39
C PRO A 229 2.90 -12.23 18.14
N LYS A 230 3.04 -12.08 19.46
CA LYS A 230 2.05 -11.37 20.27
C LYS A 230 2.06 -9.87 19.97
N GLN A 231 3.24 -9.26 19.92
CA GLN A 231 3.38 -7.81 19.71
C GLN A 231 2.96 -7.37 18.30
N LEU A 232 3.23 -8.19 17.28
CA LEU A 232 2.73 -8.02 15.92
C LEU A 232 1.20 -8.11 15.88
N ALA A 233 0.61 -9.12 16.52
CA ALA A 233 -0.86 -9.21 16.65
C ALA A 233 -1.46 -7.97 17.30
N GLU A 234 -0.84 -7.49 18.38
CA GLU A 234 -1.25 -6.26 19.08
C GLU A 234 -1.09 -5.00 18.24
N ALA A 235 -0.15 -4.98 17.29
CA ALA A 235 0.04 -3.88 16.34
C ALA A 235 -0.95 -3.93 15.15
N GLY A 236 -1.68 -5.02 14.95
CA GLY A 236 -2.65 -5.18 13.86
C GLY A 236 -2.19 -6.11 12.73
N PHE A 237 -1.13 -6.87 12.90
CA PHE A 237 -0.74 -7.88 11.92
C PHE A 237 -1.59 -9.16 12.08
N VAL A 238 -2.02 -9.77 10.97
CA VAL A 238 -2.81 -11.02 10.89
C VAL A 238 -1.97 -12.18 10.33
N ASP A 239 -2.45 -13.42 10.18
CA ASP A 239 -1.71 -14.51 9.51
C ASP A 239 -0.24 -14.73 9.96
N ILE A 240 0.04 -14.49 11.24
CA ILE A 240 1.39 -14.58 11.83
C ILE A 240 1.85 -16.04 11.84
N GLU A 241 2.90 -16.36 11.08
CA GLU A 241 3.59 -17.64 11.24
C GLU A 241 4.96 -17.50 11.95
N VAL A 242 5.50 -18.61 12.44
CA VAL A 242 6.85 -18.64 13.03
C VAL A 242 7.61 -19.86 12.53
N VAL A 243 8.77 -19.64 11.90
CA VAL A 243 9.68 -20.69 11.42
C VAL A 243 10.89 -20.67 12.32
N ARG A 244 11.23 -21.83 12.87
CA ARG A 244 12.34 -21.96 13.82
C ARG A 244 13.44 -22.78 13.19
N GLU A 245 14.60 -22.17 13.08
CA GLU A 245 15.83 -22.82 12.65
C GLU A 245 16.82 -22.88 13.81
N LYS A 246 17.81 -23.77 13.67
CA LYS A 246 18.88 -23.93 14.66
C LYS A 246 20.20 -23.61 14.00
N TRP A 247 21.00 -22.76 14.65
CA TRP A 247 22.40 -22.55 14.32
C TRP A 247 23.28 -23.24 15.35
N PRO A 248 23.79 -24.45 15.06
CA PRO A 248 24.72 -25.16 15.91
C PRO A 248 25.93 -24.27 16.23
N THR A 249 26.46 -24.38 17.44
CA THR A 249 27.66 -23.59 17.81
C THR A 249 28.94 -24.13 17.19
N ASN A 250 28.91 -25.37 16.73
CA ASN A 250 30.00 -26.03 16.02
C ASN A 250 29.51 -27.18 15.14
N HIS A 251 30.47 -27.91 14.57
CA HIS A 251 30.26 -28.98 13.58
C HIS A 251 29.80 -30.33 14.18
N TRP A 252 29.25 -30.34 15.39
CA TRP A 252 28.70 -31.53 16.05
C TRP A 252 27.55 -32.23 15.31
N PRO A 253 26.66 -31.56 14.55
CA PRO A 253 25.56 -32.25 13.88
C PRO A 253 26.04 -33.31 12.89
N LYS A 254 25.26 -34.39 12.75
CA LYS A 254 25.52 -35.40 11.71
C LYS A 254 24.98 -34.97 10.34
N ASP A 255 23.87 -34.23 10.34
CA ASP A 255 23.28 -33.68 9.12
C ASP A 255 24.28 -32.76 8.41
N LYS A 256 24.36 -32.88 7.08
CA LYS A 256 25.36 -32.16 6.29
C LYS A 256 25.12 -30.64 6.28
N LYS A 257 23.86 -30.21 6.16
CA LYS A 257 23.50 -28.78 6.13
C LYS A 257 23.79 -28.16 7.50
N TYR A 258 23.28 -28.75 8.58
CA TYR A 258 23.50 -28.21 9.93
C TYR A 258 24.96 -28.31 10.39
N LYS A 259 25.72 -29.32 9.93
CA LYS A 259 27.17 -29.34 10.15
C LYS A 259 27.86 -28.16 9.48
N GLN A 260 27.51 -27.83 8.24
CA GLN A 260 28.08 -26.70 7.52
C GLN A 260 27.72 -25.37 8.18
N ILE A 261 26.44 -25.19 8.54
CA ILE A 261 25.95 -24.04 9.34
C ILE A 261 26.77 -23.94 10.63
N GLY A 262 26.99 -25.05 11.33
CA GLY A 262 27.78 -25.07 12.57
C GLY A 262 29.23 -24.61 12.38
N ILE A 263 29.89 -25.00 11.28
CA ILE A 263 31.27 -24.55 10.96
C ILE A 263 31.29 -23.04 10.76
N TRP A 264 30.38 -22.52 9.93
CA TRP A 264 30.33 -21.09 9.60
C TRP A 264 29.92 -20.24 10.79
N ASN A 265 28.97 -20.72 11.59
CA ASN A 265 28.55 -20.05 12.80
C ASN A 265 29.66 -20.02 13.87
N THR A 266 30.51 -21.05 13.96
CA THR A 266 31.70 -21.00 14.82
C THR A 266 32.60 -19.84 14.44
N GLU A 267 32.94 -19.68 13.15
CA GLU A 267 33.79 -18.58 12.69
C GLU A 267 33.13 -17.22 12.93
N ASN A 268 31.84 -17.08 12.58
CA ASN A 268 31.05 -15.87 12.80
C ASN A 268 31.13 -15.39 14.26
N ILE A 269 30.82 -16.27 15.22
CA ILE A 269 30.79 -15.91 16.63
C ILE A 269 32.21 -15.73 17.20
N LEU A 270 33.19 -16.55 16.81
CA LEU A 270 34.56 -16.39 17.32
C LEU A 270 35.18 -15.04 16.93
N ASN A 271 34.84 -14.51 15.75
CA ASN A 271 35.26 -13.18 15.30
C ASN A 271 34.48 -12.07 16.04
N ALA A 272 33.19 -12.26 16.33
CA ALA A 272 32.37 -11.30 17.07
C ALA A 272 32.62 -11.29 18.60
N LEU A 273 33.14 -12.39 19.15
CA LEU A 273 33.08 -12.70 20.58
C LEU A 273 33.64 -11.59 21.48
N GLY A 274 34.78 -11.00 21.07
CA GLY A 274 35.40 -9.90 21.80
C GLY A 274 34.54 -8.64 21.76
N ALA A 275 34.11 -8.24 20.56
CA ALA A 275 33.32 -7.02 20.34
C ALA A 275 31.96 -7.07 21.07
N LEU A 276 31.25 -8.20 20.99
CA LEU A 276 29.96 -8.40 21.67
C LEU A 276 30.07 -8.35 23.20
N SER A 277 31.24 -8.67 23.75
CA SER A 277 31.40 -8.84 25.19
C SER A 277 32.06 -7.64 25.87
N LEU A 278 32.97 -6.92 25.20
CA LEU A 278 33.83 -5.95 25.86
C LEU A 278 33.04 -4.86 26.60
N ALA A 279 32.25 -4.06 25.87
CA ALA A 279 31.50 -2.95 26.47
C ALA A 279 30.49 -3.43 27.54
N ILE A 280 29.77 -4.52 27.25
CA ILE A 280 28.72 -5.05 28.13
C ILE A 280 29.30 -5.58 29.44
N PHE A 281 30.43 -6.29 29.39
CA PHE A 281 31.01 -6.89 30.59
C PHE A 281 31.83 -5.89 31.41
N THR A 282 32.56 -4.97 30.76
CA THR A 282 33.55 -4.15 31.48
C THR A 282 33.07 -2.77 31.88
N ARG A 283 31.98 -2.24 31.30
CA ARG A 283 31.40 -0.97 31.77
C ARG A 283 30.98 -1.09 33.25
N PRO A 284 31.07 0.01 34.03
CA PRO A 284 30.57 0.04 35.40
C PRO A 284 29.09 -0.37 35.49
N LYS A 285 28.67 -0.91 36.64
CA LYS A 285 27.27 -1.31 36.84
C LYS A 285 26.32 -0.12 36.82
N GLU A 286 26.82 1.03 37.23
CA GLU A 286 26.14 2.32 37.21
C GLU A 286 25.85 2.79 35.78
N GLU A 287 26.61 2.31 34.80
CA GLU A 287 26.47 2.59 33.36
C GLU A 287 25.91 1.38 32.59
N SER A 288 25.12 0.55 33.28
CA SER A 288 24.46 -0.64 32.73
C SER A 288 25.39 -1.78 32.27
N GLY A 289 26.68 -1.76 32.65
CA GLY A 289 27.59 -2.90 32.43
C GLY A 289 27.61 -3.91 33.57
N LEU A 290 28.46 -4.94 33.47
CA LEU A 290 28.64 -5.94 34.53
C LEU A 290 29.75 -5.60 35.53
N GLY A 291 30.58 -4.59 35.24
CA GLY A 291 31.65 -4.10 36.10
C GLY A 291 32.86 -5.02 36.20
N TRP A 292 33.09 -5.88 35.20
CA TRP A 292 34.23 -6.81 35.19
C TRP A 292 35.52 -6.11 34.74
N SER A 293 36.66 -6.62 35.20
CA SER A 293 37.93 -6.29 34.58
C SER A 293 38.07 -6.97 33.21
N VAL A 294 38.83 -6.35 32.30
CA VAL A 294 39.18 -6.94 31.00
C VAL A 294 39.86 -8.30 31.17
N ALA A 295 40.65 -8.48 32.23
CA ALA A 295 41.32 -9.74 32.53
C ALA A 295 40.34 -10.86 32.90
N GLU A 296 39.31 -10.56 33.71
CA GLU A 296 38.25 -11.53 34.03
C GLU A 296 37.45 -11.91 32.80
N LEU A 297 37.13 -10.93 31.94
CA LEU A 297 36.46 -11.17 30.67
C LEU A 297 37.28 -12.11 29.77
N GLU A 298 38.58 -11.83 29.55
CA GLU A 298 39.40 -12.67 28.68
C GLU A 298 39.54 -14.11 29.18
N VAL A 299 39.54 -14.34 30.50
CA VAL A 299 39.49 -15.70 31.07
C VAL A 299 38.20 -16.41 30.69
N LEU A 300 37.05 -15.74 30.79
CA LEU A 300 35.77 -16.29 30.34
C LEU A 300 35.79 -16.58 28.84
N LEU A 301 36.21 -15.60 28.03
CA LEU A 301 36.24 -15.73 26.57
C LEU A 301 37.19 -16.84 26.11
N ALA A 302 38.32 -17.05 26.77
CA ALA A 302 39.20 -18.20 26.49
C ALA A 302 38.48 -19.54 26.72
N GLY A 303 37.66 -19.63 27.77
CA GLY A 303 36.78 -20.78 28.02
C GLY A 303 35.72 -20.95 26.93
N VAL A 304 35.04 -19.86 26.56
CA VAL A 304 34.03 -19.86 25.48
C VAL A 304 34.62 -20.35 24.16
N ARG A 305 35.80 -19.84 23.76
CA ARG A 305 36.53 -20.27 22.55
C ARG A 305 36.93 -21.74 22.57
N LYS A 306 37.10 -22.34 23.75
CA LYS A 306 37.38 -23.77 23.91
C LYS A 306 36.10 -24.59 23.76
N ASP A 307 35.03 -24.19 24.44
CA ASP A 307 33.73 -24.86 24.38
C ASP A 307 33.14 -24.84 22.97
N MET A 308 33.26 -23.72 22.26
CA MET A 308 32.82 -23.61 20.85
C MET A 308 33.57 -24.57 19.92
N ARG A 309 34.75 -25.07 20.28
CA ARG A 309 35.48 -26.07 19.48
C ARG A 309 35.23 -27.51 19.93
N ASP A 310 34.49 -27.72 21.02
CA ASP A 310 34.21 -29.02 21.59
C ASP A 310 32.92 -29.61 21.00
N THR A 311 33.07 -30.60 20.12
CA THR A 311 31.94 -31.29 19.48
C THR A 311 31.14 -32.18 20.43
N ARG A 312 31.55 -32.31 21.69
CA ARG A 312 30.75 -32.95 22.75
C ARG A 312 29.71 -32.01 23.34
N ILE A 313 29.83 -30.70 23.08
CA ILE A 313 28.85 -29.69 23.48
C ILE A 313 27.91 -29.47 22.30
N HIS A 314 26.69 -29.99 22.39
CA HIS A 314 25.66 -29.90 21.36
C HIS A 314 24.81 -28.62 21.53
N GLY A 315 25.50 -27.50 21.75
CA GLY A 315 24.89 -26.19 21.86
C GLY A 315 24.39 -25.68 20.50
N TYR A 316 23.33 -24.90 20.52
CA TYR A 316 22.83 -24.18 19.35
C TYR A 316 22.15 -22.86 19.76
N TRP A 317 22.14 -21.93 18.81
CA TRP A 317 21.30 -20.75 18.85
C TRP A 317 19.96 -21.06 18.20
N GLN A 318 18.88 -20.61 18.84
CA GLN A 318 17.58 -20.62 18.20
C GLN A 318 17.53 -19.42 17.25
N ILE A 319 17.40 -19.68 15.96
CA ILE A 319 17.09 -18.64 14.99
C ILE A 319 15.58 -18.66 14.86
N SER A 320 14.98 -17.57 15.33
CA SER A 320 13.56 -17.35 15.16
C SER A 320 13.38 -16.50 13.92
N LEU A 321 12.91 -17.15 12.87
CA LEU A 321 12.37 -16.44 11.75
C LEU A 321 10.91 -16.11 12.08
N HIS A 322 10.60 -14.82 12.06
CA HIS A 322 9.25 -14.30 12.25
C HIS A 322 8.63 -14.05 10.88
N LEU A 323 7.48 -14.67 10.65
CA LEU A 323 6.89 -14.71 9.32
C LEU A 323 6.08 -13.48 8.98
N ILE A 324 6.20 -13.15 7.70
CA ILE A 324 5.17 -13.07 6.65
C ILE A 324 3.74 -12.92 7.17
N ILE A 325 3.23 -11.72 7.00
CA ILE A 325 1.84 -11.37 7.31
C ILE A 325 1.32 -10.49 6.21
N TRP A 326 0.18 -10.90 5.67
CA TRP A 326 -0.56 -10.22 4.62
C TRP A 326 -1.49 -9.19 5.26
N THR A 327 -1.30 -7.89 5.05
CA THR A 327 -2.22 -6.87 5.57
C THR A 327 -3.49 -6.74 4.72
N ARG A 328 -4.31 -7.79 4.55
CA ARG A 328 -5.58 -7.59 3.83
C ARG A 328 -6.60 -6.79 4.63
N ASP A 329 -6.54 -6.85 5.95
CA ASP A 329 -7.74 -6.55 6.75
C ASP A 329 -7.49 -5.62 7.95
N ASN A 330 -6.51 -4.69 7.95
CA ASN A 330 -6.38 -3.71 9.04
C ASN A 330 -6.18 -2.23 8.65
N TYR A 331 -6.38 -1.88 7.37
CA TYR A 331 -6.86 -0.52 7.09
C TYR A 331 -8.24 -0.28 7.72
N THR A 332 -8.97 -1.36 8.07
CA THR A 332 -10.16 -1.36 8.93
C THR A 332 -9.84 -0.86 10.34
N ALA A 333 -8.93 -1.47 11.11
CA ALA A 333 -8.73 -1.13 12.53
C ALA A 333 -7.99 0.20 12.81
N ALA A 334 -7.00 0.57 12.00
CA ALA A 334 -6.28 1.85 12.18
C ALA A 334 -7.07 3.05 11.63
N ALA A 335 -7.89 2.86 10.58
CA ALA A 335 -8.87 3.86 10.21
C ALA A 335 -9.97 3.95 11.27
N GLU A 336 -10.41 2.83 11.86
CA GLU A 336 -11.42 2.81 12.92
C GLU A 336 -10.99 3.56 14.20
N SER A 337 -9.70 3.59 14.57
CA SER A 337 -9.25 4.31 15.77
C SER A 337 -9.27 5.83 15.63
N ASN A 338 -9.23 6.36 14.41
CA ASN A 338 -9.30 7.81 14.10
C ASN A 338 -10.61 8.23 13.41
N CYS A 339 -11.50 7.29 13.12
CA CYS A 339 -12.74 7.52 12.37
C CYS A 339 -13.93 7.40 13.31
N ARG A 340 -14.79 8.41 13.35
CA ARG A 340 -16.03 8.39 14.16
C ARG A 340 -17.00 7.27 13.71
N CYS A 341 -16.78 6.68 12.52
CA CYS A 341 -17.62 5.65 11.92
C CYS A 341 -17.53 4.25 12.58
N ALA A 342 -16.41 3.89 13.22
CA ALA A 342 -16.24 2.56 13.84
C ALA A 342 -17.27 2.30 14.96
N SER A 343 -17.61 3.36 15.69
CA SER A 343 -18.56 3.37 16.81
C SER A 343 -19.92 3.97 16.47
N ALA A 344 -20.10 4.48 15.24
CA ALA A 344 -21.35 5.09 14.79
C ALA A 344 -22.47 4.04 14.76
N THR A 345 -23.50 4.26 15.59
CA THR A 345 -24.74 3.49 15.58
C THR A 345 -25.53 3.77 14.30
N MET A 346 -26.21 2.76 13.77
CA MET A 346 -27.09 2.90 12.60
C MET A 346 -28.51 3.19 13.06
N ARG A 347 -29.15 4.17 12.42
CA ARG A 347 -30.58 4.45 12.55
C ARG A 347 -31.31 4.00 11.29
N LEU A 348 -32.09 2.92 11.40
CA LEU A 348 -32.95 2.45 10.32
C LEU A 348 -34.23 3.28 10.25
N LYS A 349 -34.37 4.08 9.20
CA LYS A 349 -35.55 4.92 8.93
C LYS A 349 -36.42 4.27 7.86
N LYS A 350 -37.59 3.82 8.30
CA LYS A 350 -38.61 3.19 7.47
C LYS A 350 -39.57 4.27 6.94
N ILE A 351 -39.66 4.40 5.63
CA ILE A 351 -40.50 5.38 4.93
C ILE A 351 -41.74 4.67 4.42
N ASP A 352 -42.92 5.23 4.69
CA ASP A 352 -44.18 4.67 4.21
C ASP A 352 -44.26 4.77 2.67
N PHE A 353 -44.48 3.65 1.98
CA PHE A 353 -44.63 3.65 0.53
C PHE A 353 -45.70 4.64 0.03
N ARG A 354 -46.74 4.94 0.81
CA ARG A 354 -47.77 5.93 0.46
C ARG A 354 -47.23 7.34 0.35
N ASP A 355 -46.23 7.70 1.16
CA ASP A 355 -45.60 9.02 1.09
C ASP A 355 -44.75 9.17 -0.17
N VAL A 356 -44.06 8.08 -0.56
CA VAL A 356 -43.29 8.01 -1.81
C VAL A 356 -44.21 8.09 -3.01
N GLN A 357 -45.33 7.35 -2.99
CA GLN A 357 -46.33 7.38 -4.06
C GLN A 357 -46.95 8.78 -4.20
N ALA A 358 -47.30 9.42 -3.08
CA ALA A 358 -47.84 10.78 -3.10
C ALA A 358 -46.86 11.82 -3.65
N ASP A 359 -45.54 11.65 -3.45
CA ASP A 359 -44.51 12.52 -4.02
C ASP A 359 -44.33 12.27 -5.54
N LEU A 360 -44.41 11.01 -5.98
CA LEU A 360 -44.39 10.64 -7.39
C LEU A 360 -45.58 11.19 -8.17
N ASP A 361 -46.77 11.20 -7.55
CA ASP A 361 -48.01 11.66 -8.16
C ASP A 361 -47.99 13.18 -8.49
N LEU A 362 -47.02 13.93 -7.95
CA LEU A 362 -46.78 15.34 -8.31
C LEU A 362 -46.13 15.51 -9.69
N GLY A 363 -45.67 14.43 -10.33
CA GLY A 363 -44.97 14.42 -11.61
C GLY A 363 -43.48 14.78 -11.52
N VAL A 364 -43.11 15.70 -10.62
CA VAL A 364 -41.72 15.99 -10.25
C VAL A 364 -41.57 15.81 -8.73
N PRO A 365 -40.84 14.78 -8.27
CA PRO A 365 -40.64 14.53 -6.84
C PRO A 365 -40.00 15.74 -6.14
N VAL A 366 -40.53 16.11 -4.97
CA VAL A 366 -40.03 17.26 -4.17
C VAL A 366 -39.60 16.86 -2.76
N LYS A 367 -39.82 15.61 -2.36
CA LYS A 367 -39.41 15.07 -1.06
C LYS A 367 -38.28 14.05 -1.18
N PHE A 368 -38.21 13.31 -2.28
CA PHE A 368 -37.21 12.26 -2.50
C PHE A 368 -36.53 12.43 -3.86
N ASN A 369 -35.36 11.81 -4.04
CA ASN A 369 -34.65 11.74 -5.31
C ASN A 369 -34.49 13.10 -6.01
N SER A 370 -34.10 14.13 -5.25
CA SER A 370 -33.77 15.42 -5.85
C SER A 370 -32.40 15.32 -6.56
N SER A 371 -32.14 16.18 -7.54
CA SER A 371 -30.83 16.29 -8.21
C SER A 371 -30.80 17.60 -9.01
N PHE A 372 -29.63 18.00 -9.50
CA PHE A 372 -29.46 19.18 -10.36
C PHE A 372 -29.95 20.51 -9.76
N HIS A 373 -29.74 20.71 -8.45
CA HIS A 373 -30.07 21.98 -7.83
C HIS A 373 -29.27 23.14 -8.45
N THR A 374 -29.89 24.31 -8.53
CA THR A 374 -29.21 25.52 -9.03
C THR A 374 -28.23 26.07 -7.99
N ALA A 375 -27.35 26.99 -8.40
CA ALA A 375 -26.50 27.71 -7.45
C ALA A 375 -27.33 28.53 -6.46
N ASP A 376 -28.50 29.03 -6.86
CA ASP A 376 -29.39 29.79 -5.96
C ASP A 376 -30.06 28.87 -4.93
N GLU A 377 -30.35 27.61 -5.29
CA GLU A 377 -30.94 26.62 -4.39
C GLU A 377 -29.91 26.00 -3.42
N ALA A 378 -28.62 26.06 -3.76
CA ALA A 378 -27.52 25.55 -2.96
C ALA A 378 -26.24 26.41 -3.08
N PRO A 379 -26.26 27.65 -2.55
CA PRO A 379 -25.20 28.63 -2.77
C PRO A 379 -23.87 28.27 -2.11
N ASP A 380 -23.92 27.56 -0.97
CA ASP A 380 -22.75 27.26 -0.15
C ASP A 380 -22.10 25.90 -0.47
N LEU A 381 -22.60 25.18 -1.49
CA LEU A 381 -22.15 23.82 -1.81
C LEU A 381 -21.33 23.78 -3.12
N PRO A 382 -20.22 23.02 -3.15
CA PRO A 382 -19.33 22.99 -4.29
C PRO A 382 -20.00 22.42 -5.54
N ILE A 383 -19.48 22.80 -6.71
CA ILE A 383 -19.85 22.17 -7.98
C ILE A 383 -19.22 20.76 -8.00
N PRO A 384 -20.02 19.70 -8.12
CA PRO A 384 -19.50 18.33 -8.15
C PRO A 384 -18.56 18.12 -9.33
N SER A 385 -17.43 17.46 -9.06
CA SER A 385 -16.48 17.02 -10.08
C SER A 385 -16.95 15.71 -10.70
N GLU A 386 -16.73 15.54 -12.02
CA GLU A 386 -16.96 14.26 -12.71
C GLU A 386 -15.78 13.27 -12.57
N LEU A 387 -14.66 13.69 -11.97
CA LEU A 387 -13.46 12.86 -11.79
C LEU A 387 -13.67 11.53 -11.04
N PRO A 388 -14.55 11.41 -10.02
CA PRO A 388 -14.85 10.14 -9.35
C PRO A 388 -15.26 9.01 -10.30
N SER A 389 -15.79 9.34 -11.49
CA SER A 389 -16.22 8.36 -12.50
C SER A 389 -15.08 7.69 -13.28
N SER A 390 -13.82 7.92 -12.88
CA SER A 390 -12.64 7.31 -13.53
C SER A 390 -12.67 5.78 -13.40
N PHE A 391 -13.28 5.12 -14.38
CA PHE A 391 -13.45 3.67 -14.34
C PHE A 391 -12.10 2.94 -14.29
N ARG A 392 -11.08 3.45 -14.96
CA ARG A 392 -9.72 2.87 -14.89
C ARG A 392 -9.12 2.90 -13.48
N ARG A 393 -9.44 3.92 -12.68
CA ARG A 393 -8.98 4.01 -11.29
C ARG A 393 -9.65 2.95 -10.42
N TRP A 394 -10.95 2.74 -10.62
CA TRP A 394 -11.78 1.91 -9.75
C TRP A 394 -12.03 0.51 -10.27
N LEU A 395 -11.65 0.20 -11.51
CA LEU A 395 -11.82 -1.12 -12.12
C LEU A 395 -11.12 -2.20 -11.30
N PRO A 396 -9.85 -2.05 -10.86
CA PRO A 396 -9.22 -3.06 -10.00
C PRO A 396 -10.02 -3.34 -8.72
N LEU A 397 -10.57 -2.28 -8.10
CA LEU A 397 -11.40 -2.40 -6.92
C LEU A 397 -12.73 -3.12 -7.21
N ILE A 398 -13.42 -2.75 -8.29
CA ILE A 398 -14.67 -3.39 -8.72
C ILE A 398 -14.44 -4.89 -8.98
N LEU A 399 -13.37 -5.25 -9.70
CA LEU A 399 -12.99 -6.63 -9.98
C LEU A 399 -12.73 -7.42 -8.69
N ARG A 400 -11.89 -6.89 -7.79
CA ARG A 400 -11.58 -7.53 -6.50
C ARG A 400 -12.83 -7.71 -5.64
N SER A 401 -13.67 -6.68 -5.53
CA SER A 401 -14.88 -6.75 -4.70
C SER A 401 -15.87 -7.82 -5.19
N ARG A 402 -15.93 -8.04 -6.51
CA ARG A 402 -16.84 -8.99 -7.17
C ARG A 402 -16.20 -10.34 -7.49
N ASN A 403 -14.93 -10.52 -7.16
CA ASN A 403 -14.15 -11.71 -7.50
C ASN A 403 -14.23 -12.04 -9.01
N ILE A 404 -14.01 -11.03 -9.84
CA ILE A 404 -13.93 -11.13 -11.30
C ILE A 404 -12.46 -11.05 -11.68
N GLU A 405 -11.97 -12.04 -12.42
CA GLU A 405 -10.60 -12.03 -12.94
C GLU A 405 -10.49 -11.08 -14.15
N GLU A 406 -9.34 -10.42 -14.33
CA GLU A 406 -9.14 -9.53 -15.48
C GLU A 406 -9.34 -10.23 -16.83
N ARG A 407 -9.02 -11.53 -16.92
CA ARG A 407 -9.23 -12.34 -18.13
C ARG A 407 -10.70 -12.51 -18.52
N ASP A 408 -11.63 -12.28 -17.58
CA ASP A 408 -13.06 -12.41 -17.81
C ASP A 408 -13.67 -11.07 -18.29
N LEU A 409 -12.88 -9.99 -18.32
CA LEU A 409 -13.30 -8.72 -18.90
C LEU A 409 -13.31 -8.80 -20.43
N GLN A 410 -14.40 -8.32 -21.02
CA GLN A 410 -14.40 -7.97 -22.44
C GLN A 410 -13.93 -6.53 -22.59
N ILE A 411 -12.80 -6.33 -23.25
CA ILE A 411 -12.24 -5.01 -23.55
C ILE A 411 -12.39 -4.77 -25.05
N VAL A 412 -13.13 -3.71 -25.41
CA VAL A 412 -13.30 -3.30 -26.81
C VAL A 412 -12.64 -1.95 -27.01
N ARG A 413 -11.72 -1.88 -27.98
CA ARG A 413 -10.93 -0.70 -28.26
C ARG A 413 -11.44 -0.01 -29.52
N PHE A 414 -11.79 1.26 -29.39
CA PHE A 414 -12.34 2.08 -30.46
C PHE A 414 -11.36 3.18 -30.84
N THR A 415 -11.16 3.38 -32.14
CA THR A 415 -10.48 4.58 -32.64
C THR A 415 -11.31 5.83 -32.32
N PRO A 416 -10.72 7.04 -32.40
CA PRO A 416 -11.48 8.28 -32.29
C PRO A 416 -12.65 8.38 -33.29
N ALA A 417 -12.48 7.84 -34.50
CA ALA A 417 -13.52 7.80 -35.53
C ALA A 417 -14.69 6.87 -35.13
N MET A 418 -14.39 5.64 -34.72
CA MET A 418 -15.39 4.68 -34.20
C MET A 418 -16.13 5.26 -32.98
N THR A 419 -15.39 5.87 -32.05
CA THR A 419 -15.95 6.49 -30.85
C THR A 419 -16.92 7.62 -31.20
N ARG A 420 -16.58 8.46 -32.17
CA ARG A 420 -17.45 9.53 -32.66
C ARG A 420 -18.71 8.97 -33.30
N LEU A 421 -18.58 7.95 -34.12
CA LEU A 421 -19.71 7.29 -34.77
C LEU A 421 -20.69 6.68 -33.74
N LEU A 422 -20.19 6.04 -32.69
CA LEU A 422 -21.01 5.53 -31.57
C LEU A 422 -21.76 6.65 -30.83
N VAL A 423 -21.10 7.80 -30.58
CA VAL A 423 -21.72 8.96 -29.93
C VAL A 423 -22.79 9.60 -30.82
N ASP A 424 -22.54 9.72 -32.11
CA ASP A 424 -23.47 10.30 -33.08
C ASP A 424 -24.69 9.37 -33.28
N ALA A 425 -24.45 8.07 -33.43
CA ALA A 425 -25.50 7.06 -33.56
C ALA A 425 -26.39 6.99 -32.32
N SER A 426 -25.80 6.99 -31.12
CA SER A 426 -26.57 7.00 -29.88
C SER A 426 -27.37 8.30 -29.71
N SER A 427 -26.80 9.45 -30.09
CA SER A 427 -27.48 10.75 -30.04
C SER A 427 -28.65 10.84 -31.01
N ALA A 428 -28.49 10.33 -32.23
CA ALA A 428 -29.56 10.26 -33.22
C ALA A 428 -30.69 9.28 -32.82
N SER A 429 -30.40 8.33 -31.94
CA SER A 429 -31.32 7.25 -31.53
C SER A 429 -32.01 7.51 -30.18
N ILE A 430 -31.74 8.63 -29.49
CA ILE A 430 -32.29 8.94 -28.14
C ILE A 430 -33.82 8.89 -28.11
N HIS A 431 -34.46 9.54 -29.08
CA HIS A 431 -35.91 9.71 -29.09
C HIS A 431 -36.65 8.43 -29.47
N THR A 432 -36.05 7.64 -30.37
CA THR A 432 -36.67 6.45 -30.96
C THR A 432 -36.36 5.18 -30.18
N ARG A 433 -35.26 5.15 -29.42
CA ARG A 433 -34.68 3.93 -28.81
C ARG A 433 -34.39 2.82 -29.83
N VAL A 434 -34.22 3.20 -31.09
CA VAL A 434 -33.94 2.30 -32.21
C VAL A 434 -32.79 2.92 -32.99
N LEU A 435 -31.80 2.10 -33.34
CA LEU A 435 -30.64 2.54 -34.12
C LEU A 435 -31.09 3.23 -35.40
N ASN A 436 -30.52 4.41 -35.66
CA ASN A 436 -30.75 5.14 -36.89
C ASN A 436 -30.16 4.37 -38.08
N LYS A 437 -31.03 3.93 -39.00
CA LYS A 437 -30.64 3.18 -40.21
C LYS A 437 -29.58 3.87 -41.06
N ALA A 438 -29.55 5.20 -41.07
CA ALA A 438 -28.58 5.96 -41.84
C ALA A 438 -27.13 5.82 -41.34
N LEU A 439 -26.94 5.35 -40.11
CA LEU A 439 -25.62 5.14 -39.49
C LEU A 439 -25.30 3.66 -39.31
N ALA A 440 -26.22 2.76 -39.66
CA ALA A 440 -26.05 1.33 -39.45
C ALA A 440 -24.99 0.73 -40.39
N GLU A 441 -24.95 1.14 -41.65
CA GLU A 441 -23.92 0.70 -42.61
C GLU A 441 -22.52 1.14 -42.17
N ASP A 442 -22.36 2.42 -41.81
CA ASP A 442 -21.08 2.95 -41.31
C ASP A 442 -20.64 2.22 -40.02
N LEU A 443 -21.57 1.90 -39.11
CA LEU A 443 -21.26 1.17 -37.88
C LEU A 443 -20.85 -0.28 -38.15
N GLU A 444 -21.52 -0.97 -39.08
CA GLU A 444 -21.15 -2.34 -39.47
C GLU A 444 -19.73 -2.37 -40.05
N GLU A 445 -19.40 -1.44 -40.95
CA GLU A 445 -18.10 -1.39 -41.63
C GLU A 445 -16.95 -0.97 -40.68
N GLU A 446 -17.16 0.09 -39.90
CA GLU A 446 -16.09 0.70 -39.09
C GLU A 446 -16.02 0.13 -37.67
N VAL A 447 -17.16 -0.25 -37.07
CA VAL A 447 -17.22 -0.64 -35.64
C VAL A 447 -17.43 -2.15 -35.48
N GLY A 448 -18.16 -2.80 -36.39
CA GLY A 448 -18.41 -4.24 -36.40
C GLY A 448 -17.14 -5.10 -36.18
N PRO A 449 -16.04 -4.86 -36.92
CA PRO A 449 -14.81 -5.64 -36.77
C PRO A 449 -14.18 -5.60 -35.36
N ALA A 450 -14.49 -4.59 -34.55
CA ALA A 450 -13.99 -4.49 -33.17
C ALA A 450 -14.59 -5.56 -32.24
N PHE A 451 -15.65 -6.26 -32.67
CA PHE A 451 -16.36 -7.27 -31.88
C PHE A 451 -16.04 -8.71 -32.27
N GLU A 452 -15.14 -8.95 -33.25
CA GLU A 452 -14.69 -10.29 -33.64
C GLU A 452 -13.70 -10.90 -32.61
N VAL A 453 -14.12 -10.98 -31.34
CA VAL A 453 -13.32 -11.56 -30.24
C VAL A 453 -13.89 -12.93 -29.86
N PRO A 454 -13.11 -14.03 -29.88
CA PRO A 454 -13.59 -15.35 -29.46
C PRO A 454 -13.88 -15.40 -27.95
N GLY A 455 -15.11 -15.77 -27.52
CA GLY A 455 -15.43 -15.99 -26.10
C GLY A 455 -16.89 -15.71 -25.69
N ARG A 456 -17.21 -15.81 -24.39
CA ARG A 456 -18.51 -15.42 -23.82
C ARG A 456 -18.51 -13.90 -23.61
N ALA A 457 -18.93 -13.16 -24.62
CA ALA A 457 -18.98 -11.69 -24.59
C ALA A 457 -20.11 -11.17 -23.67
N ALA A 458 -19.85 -10.06 -22.97
CA ALA A 458 -20.83 -9.31 -22.18
C ALA A 458 -21.72 -8.40 -23.05
N VAL A 459 -21.21 -7.95 -24.20
CA VAL A 459 -21.95 -7.30 -25.28
C VAL A 459 -21.68 -8.01 -26.60
N HIS A 460 -22.73 -8.22 -27.40
CA HIS A 460 -22.64 -9.07 -28.59
C HIS A 460 -22.52 -8.28 -29.89
N SER A 461 -22.84 -6.98 -29.88
CA SER A 461 -22.72 -6.14 -31.07
C SER A 461 -22.60 -4.64 -30.76
N TYR A 462 -22.34 -3.83 -31.78
CA TYR A 462 -22.31 -2.37 -31.65
C TYR A 462 -23.70 -1.79 -31.35
N GLU A 463 -24.78 -2.45 -31.77
CA GLU A 463 -26.16 -2.04 -31.46
C GLU A 463 -26.45 -2.07 -29.97
N ASP A 464 -25.93 -3.07 -29.24
CA ASP A 464 -26.06 -3.16 -27.78
C ASP A 464 -25.43 -1.93 -27.10
N ILE A 465 -24.23 -1.53 -27.53
CA ILE A 465 -23.56 -0.33 -27.02
C ILE A 465 -24.36 0.91 -27.34
N VAL A 466 -24.79 1.08 -28.60
CA VAL A 466 -25.57 2.27 -29.02
C VAL A 466 -26.83 2.38 -28.17
N LEU A 467 -27.54 1.27 -27.95
CA LEU A 467 -28.76 1.25 -27.14
C LEU A 467 -28.48 1.65 -25.68
N GLN A 468 -27.43 1.10 -25.06
CA GLN A 468 -27.03 1.46 -23.69
C GLN A 468 -26.67 2.96 -23.57
N LEU A 469 -25.95 3.50 -24.57
CA LEU A 469 -25.62 4.92 -24.65
C LEU A 469 -26.85 5.81 -24.83
N THR A 470 -27.94 5.33 -25.45
CA THR A 470 -29.19 6.09 -25.48
C THR A 470 -29.77 6.27 -24.07
N THR A 471 -29.58 5.29 -23.19
CA THR A 471 -30.14 5.30 -21.82
C THR A 471 -29.23 5.95 -20.78
N SER A 472 -27.94 6.09 -21.07
CA SER A 472 -26.96 6.70 -20.16
C SER A 472 -26.40 8.01 -20.71
N SER A 473 -26.95 9.13 -20.24
CA SER A 473 -26.39 10.46 -20.51
C SER A 473 -24.95 10.57 -20.00
N ARG A 474 -24.65 9.97 -18.84
CA ARG A 474 -23.32 9.95 -18.24
C ARG A 474 -22.30 9.29 -19.15
N ALA A 475 -22.57 8.07 -19.64
CA ALA A 475 -21.64 7.37 -20.54
C ALA A 475 -21.40 8.15 -21.84
N ARG A 476 -22.44 8.70 -22.47
CA ARG A 476 -22.28 9.55 -23.67
C ARG A 476 -21.48 10.82 -23.39
N ILE A 477 -21.76 11.52 -22.28
CA ILE A 477 -21.04 12.74 -21.91
C ILE A 477 -19.56 12.41 -21.67
N THR A 478 -19.26 11.30 -20.99
CA THR A 478 -17.89 10.83 -20.78
C THR A 478 -17.18 10.55 -22.11
N MET A 479 -17.81 9.84 -23.04
CA MET A 479 -17.23 9.59 -24.38
C MET A 479 -17.05 10.89 -25.19
N THR A 480 -18.02 11.81 -25.10
CA THR A 480 -17.93 13.13 -25.76
C THR A 480 -16.77 13.97 -25.19
N ASN A 481 -16.60 13.94 -23.87
CA ASN A 481 -15.51 14.63 -23.19
C ASN A 481 -14.15 13.99 -23.49
N TYR A 482 -14.10 12.65 -23.61
CA TYR A 482 -12.91 11.92 -24.04
C TYR A 482 -12.46 12.39 -25.42
N LEU A 483 -13.37 12.42 -26.41
CA LEU A 483 -13.10 12.92 -27.76
C LEU A 483 -12.59 14.37 -27.78
N ARG A 484 -13.04 15.23 -26.85
CA ARG A 484 -12.58 16.62 -26.77
C ARG A 484 -11.18 16.75 -26.15
N LYS A 485 -10.87 15.91 -25.16
CA LYS A 485 -9.61 16.00 -24.40
C LYS A 485 -8.47 15.19 -25.03
N ARG A 486 -8.78 14.11 -25.75
CA ARG A 486 -7.82 13.15 -26.29
C ARG A 486 -8.14 12.77 -27.73
N LEU A 487 -8.07 13.75 -28.62
CA LEU A 487 -8.51 13.64 -30.02
C LEU A 487 -7.87 12.47 -30.80
N ASP A 488 -6.65 12.07 -30.42
CA ASP A 488 -5.86 11.08 -31.16
C ASP A 488 -5.67 9.74 -30.42
N GLU A 489 -6.18 9.61 -29.19
CA GLU A 489 -6.04 8.36 -28.43
C GLU A 489 -7.25 7.44 -28.60
N PRO A 490 -7.05 6.12 -28.69
CA PRO A 490 -8.15 5.16 -28.75
C PRO A 490 -8.83 4.99 -27.39
N LEU A 491 -10.16 4.95 -27.41
CA LEU A 491 -10.99 4.70 -26.24
C LEU A 491 -11.12 3.20 -25.98
N GLU A 492 -10.96 2.79 -24.73
CA GLU A 492 -11.23 1.41 -24.30
C GLU A 492 -12.53 1.40 -23.49
N LEU A 493 -13.47 0.55 -23.90
CA LEU A 493 -14.65 0.21 -23.11
C LEU A 493 -14.44 -1.17 -22.49
N TYR A 494 -14.72 -1.23 -21.19
CA TYR A 494 -14.55 -2.41 -20.36
C TYR A 494 -15.94 -2.92 -20.00
N PHE A 495 -16.26 -4.16 -20.37
CA PHE A 495 -17.54 -4.79 -20.07
C PHE A 495 -17.33 -5.88 -19.04
N LEU A 496 -17.99 -5.71 -17.90
CA LEU A 496 -18.02 -6.71 -16.83
C LEU A 496 -18.92 -7.88 -17.26
N PRO A 497 -18.57 -9.12 -16.89
CA PRO A 497 -19.45 -10.27 -17.09
C PRO A 497 -20.86 -10.03 -16.55
N PHE A 498 -21.86 -10.46 -17.31
CA PHE A 498 -23.25 -10.42 -16.86
C PHE A 498 -23.44 -11.32 -15.63
N ASP A 499 -24.05 -10.76 -14.59
CA ASP A 499 -24.36 -11.46 -13.35
C ASP A 499 -25.87 -11.40 -13.09
N GLU A 500 -26.55 -12.52 -13.27
CA GLU A 500 -28.02 -12.62 -13.11
C GLU A 500 -28.50 -12.34 -11.67
N ARG A 501 -27.59 -12.39 -10.70
CA ARG A 501 -27.89 -12.10 -9.29
C ARG A 501 -28.01 -10.61 -9.02
N MET A 502 -27.35 -9.77 -9.83
CA MET A 502 -27.34 -8.31 -9.68
C MET A 502 -28.69 -7.71 -10.06
N LYS A 503 -29.62 -7.78 -9.12
CA LYS A 503 -30.94 -7.16 -9.23
C LYS A 503 -30.88 -5.78 -8.60
N THR A 504 -31.36 -4.76 -9.31
CA THR A 504 -31.38 -3.37 -8.83
C THR A 504 -32.23 -3.15 -7.56
N GLU A 505 -33.12 -4.09 -7.21
CA GLU A 505 -33.84 -4.06 -5.92
C GLU A 505 -32.96 -4.40 -4.70
N MET A 506 -31.74 -4.91 -4.95
CA MET A 506 -30.72 -5.27 -3.96
C MET A 506 -29.55 -4.28 -3.94
N GLU A 507 -29.69 -3.16 -4.66
CA GLU A 507 -28.68 -2.12 -4.77
C GLU A 507 -28.95 -1.01 -3.76
N TYR A 508 -27.89 -0.45 -3.19
CA TYR A 508 -27.92 0.59 -2.18
C TYR A 508 -26.89 1.65 -2.50
N ARG A 509 -27.28 2.91 -2.35
CA ARG A 509 -26.39 4.05 -2.48
C ARG A 509 -25.87 4.44 -1.11
N VAL A 510 -24.55 4.56 -1.03
CA VAL A 510 -23.81 4.94 0.17
C VAL A 510 -23.28 6.36 -0.01
N PHE A 511 -23.45 7.19 1.01
CA PHE A 511 -23.01 8.58 1.04
C PHE A 511 -21.85 8.72 2.03
N CYS A 512 -20.73 9.26 1.55
CA CYS A 512 -19.55 9.54 2.33
C CYS A 512 -19.31 11.04 2.41
N ALA A 513 -19.30 11.57 3.64
CA ALA A 513 -19.18 13.00 3.90
C ALA A 513 -17.80 13.54 3.48
N PRO A 514 -17.70 14.84 3.12
CA PRO A 514 -16.40 15.48 2.91
C PRO A 514 -15.46 15.37 4.12
N GLU A 515 -14.18 15.60 3.88
CA GLU A 515 -13.02 15.61 4.78
C GLU A 515 -12.68 14.23 5.37
N THR A 516 -13.67 13.59 5.98
CA THR A 516 -13.56 12.30 6.67
C THR A 516 -13.80 11.12 5.74
N LEU A 517 -14.58 11.32 4.67
CA LEU A 517 -15.14 10.27 3.83
C LEU A 517 -16.01 9.27 4.61
N ASP A 518 -16.42 9.58 5.84
CA ASP A 518 -17.21 8.69 6.69
C ASP A 518 -18.59 8.43 6.08
N ILE A 519 -19.06 7.18 6.17
CA ILE A 519 -20.43 6.85 5.77
C ILE A 519 -21.39 7.59 6.71
N CYS A 520 -22.27 8.40 6.15
CA CYS A 520 -23.26 9.17 6.89
C CYS A 520 -24.69 8.74 6.58
N ALA A 521 -24.92 8.19 5.39
CA ALA A 521 -26.23 7.76 4.95
C ALA A 521 -26.16 6.58 3.97
N ILE A 522 -27.20 5.74 4.02
CA ILE A 522 -27.45 4.68 3.03
C ILE A 522 -28.90 4.77 2.58
N SER A 523 -29.13 4.67 1.27
CA SER A 523 -30.47 4.60 0.67
C SER A 523 -30.59 3.32 -0.15
N GLN A 524 -31.72 2.63 -0.08
CA GLN A 524 -32.04 1.69 -1.18
C GLN A 524 -32.05 2.44 -2.52
N TYR A 525 -31.55 1.81 -3.57
CA TYR A 525 -31.43 2.43 -4.89
C TYR A 525 -32.80 2.63 -5.55
N GLN A 526 -33.65 1.60 -5.55
CA GLN A 526 -35.03 1.70 -6.03
C GLN A 526 -35.95 2.42 -5.04
N TRP A 527 -35.70 3.71 -4.82
CA TRP A 527 -36.42 4.55 -3.86
C TRP A 527 -37.95 4.61 -4.09
N HIS A 528 -38.42 4.37 -5.32
CA HIS A 528 -39.82 4.44 -5.72
C HIS A 528 -40.59 3.11 -5.53
N LYS A 529 -39.98 2.09 -4.90
CA LYS A 529 -40.58 0.77 -4.67
C LYS A 529 -40.41 0.34 -3.22
N PRO A 530 -41.32 -0.51 -2.69
CA PRO A 530 -41.12 -1.14 -1.39
C PRO A 530 -39.81 -1.92 -1.36
N TRP A 531 -39.12 -1.84 -0.23
CA TRP A 531 -37.88 -2.54 0.00
C TRP A 531 -38.08 -4.05 -0.09
N ARG A 532 -37.12 -4.76 -0.68
CA ARG A 532 -37.17 -6.22 -0.88
C ARG A 532 -37.42 -6.99 0.43
N PHE A 533 -36.93 -6.43 1.54
CA PHE A 533 -37.04 -6.97 2.88
C PHE A 533 -38.12 -6.30 3.74
N GLY A 534 -38.88 -5.34 3.21
CA GLY A 534 -39.84 -4.51 3.96
C GLY A 534 -41.02 -5.26 4.59
N LYS A 535 -41.23 -6.52 4.20
CA LYS A 535 -42.25 -7.42 4.80
C LYS A 535 -41.73 -8.25 5.99
N LYS A 536 -40.43 -8.17 6.30
CA LYS A 536 -39.83 -8.87 7.43
C LYS A 536 -40.17 -8.18 8.74
N THR A 537 -39.87 -8.83 9.87
CA THR A 537 -39.99 -8.20 11.18
C THR A 537 -39.00 -7.06 11.34
N ASP A 538 -39.29 -6.10 12.23
CA ASP A 538 -38.40 -4.97 12.51
C ASP A 538 -36.97 -5.42 12.87
N ARG A 539 -36.84 -6.47 13.68
CA ARG A 539 -35.53 -6.99 14.07
C ARG A 539 -34.77 -7.61 12.91
N GLU A 540 -35.44 -8.35 12.02
CA GLU A 540 -34.79 -8.90 10.83
C GLU A 540 -34.36 -7.80 9.84
N MET A 541 -35.19 -6.76 9.69
CA MET A 541 -34.87 -5.60 8.86
C MET A 541 -33.64 -4.86 9.38
N GLU A 542 -33.55 -4.63 10.70
CA GLU A 542 -32.37 -4.06 11.34
C GLU A 542 -31.11 -4.90 11.09
N ILE A 543 -31.17 -6.22 11.30
CA ILE A 543 -30.03 -7.12 11.07
C ILE A 543 -29.55 -7.06 9.61
N ILE A 544 -30.48 -7.00 8.65
CA ILE A 544 -30.12 -6.91 7.23
C ILE A 544 -29.49 -5.55 6.93
N ALA A 545 -30.04 -4.45 7.46
CA ALA A 545 -29.47 -3.12 7.30
C ALA A 545 -28.06 -3.01 7.92
N GLU A 546 -27.85 -3.62 9.10
CA GLU A 546 -26.55 -3.73 9.76
C GLU A 546 -25.53 -4.48 8.90
N ARG A 547 -25.93 -5.59 8.26
CA ARG A 547 -25.07 -6.36 7.33
C ARG A 547 -24.68 -5.55 6.11
N ILE A 548 -25.64 -4.85 5.50
CA ILE A 548 -25.38 -4.00 4.34
C ILE A 548 -24.44 -2.85 4.73
N LEU A 549 -24.64 -2.24 5.90
CA LEU A 549 -23.75 -1.19 6.40
C LEU A 549 -22.35 -1.73 6.67
N ALA A 550 -22.22 -2.91 7.29
CA ALA A 550 -20.93 -3.54 7.54
C ALA A 550 -20.16 -3.76 6.22
N GLY A 551 -20.80 -4.37 5.23
CA GLY A 551 -20.17 -4.55 3.93
C GLY A 551 -19.92 -3.23 3.18
N ALA A 552 -20.78 -2.21 3.32
CA ALA A 552 -20.51 -0.87 2.78
C ALA A 552 -19.29 -0.22 3.44
N ARG A 553 -19.08 -0.43 4.75
CA ARG A 553 -17.87 0.01 5.46
C ARG A 553 -16.63 -0.68 4.91
N GLU A 554 -16.69 -1.99 4.65
CA GLU A 554 -15.61 -2.73 4.01
C GLU A 554 -15.27 -2.16 2.62
N ILE A 555 -16.27 -1.92 1.77
CA ILE A 555 -16.07 -1.30 0.45
C ILE A 555 -15.46 0.10 0.59
N ARG A 556 -15.95 0.93 1.51
CA ARG A 556 -15.34 2.25 1.79
C ARG A 556 -13.88 2.11 2.16
N LEU A 557 -13.51 1.16 3.00
CA LEU A 557 -12.13 0.96 3.43
C LEU A 557 -11.24 0.56 2.26
N GLN A 558 -11.76 -0.24 1.33
CA GLN A 558 -11.06 -0.55 0.09
C GLN A 558 -10.94 0.67 -0.86
N ILE A 559 -11.90 1.59 -0.85
CA ILE A 559 -11.77 2.88 -1.56
C ILE A 559 -10.64 3.71 -0.93
N LEU A 560 -10.57 3.76 0.40
CA LEU A 560 -9.55 4.49 1.13
C LEU A 560 -8.15 3.90 0.95
N SER A 561 -8.02 2.57 0.95
CA SER A 561 -6.74 1.88 0.70
C SER A 561 -6.17 2.16 -0.67
N ASP A 562 -7.04 2.38 -1.65
CA ASP A 562 -6.62 2.64 -3.02
C ASP A 562 -6.16 4.09 -3.21
N LEU A 563 -6.43 5.02 -2.28
CA LEU A 563 -5.95 6.41 -2.33
C LEU A 563 -4.40 6.46 -2.35
N ARG A 564 -3.85 7.25 -3.27
CA ARG A 564 -2.41 7.49 -3.49
C ARG A 564 -1.83 8.59 -2.62
N GLY A 565 -2.67 9.37 -1.94
CA GLY A 565 -2.26 10.37 -0.96
C GLY A 565 -2.69 11.80 -1.31
N PRO A 566 -2.40 12.79 -0.43
CA PRO A 566 -2.96 14.14 -0.54
C PRO A 566 -2.51 14.93 -1.78
N SER A 567 -1.42 14.52 -2.42
CA SER A 567 -0.90 15.15 -3.64
C SER A 567 -1.59 14.68 -4.92
N ASP A 568 -2.42 13.63 -4.88
CA ASP A 568 -3.21 13.17 -6.03
C ASP A 568 -4.48 14.03 -6.19
N GLU A 569 -4.70 14.56 -7.40
CA GLU A 569 -5.82 15.48 -7.68
C GLU A 569 -7.20 14.84 -7.45
N LEU A 570 -7.32 13.54 -7.73
CA LEU A 570 -8.56 12.82 -7.50
C LEU A 570 -8.79 12.64 -6.01
N ASP A 571 -7.77 12.25 -5.26
CA ASP A 571 -7.87 12.00 -3.82
C ASP A 571 -8.19 13.29 -3.04
N ASP A 572 -7.53 14.40 -3.36
CA ASP A 572 -7.84 15.72 -2.79
C ASP A 572 -9.28 16.13 -3.11
N MET A 573 -9.74 15.93 -4.34
CA MET A 573 -11.11 16.23 -4.73
C MET A 573 -12.13 15.36 -3.97
N LEU A 574 -11.88 14.05 -3.82
CA LEU A 574 -12.76 13.16 -3.04
C LEU A 574 -12.86 13.64 -1.60
N ARG A 575 -11.73 13.99 -0.97
CA ARG A 575 -11.73 14.53 0.40
C ARG A 575 -12.49 15.86 0.47
N ARG A 576 -12.28 16.79 -0.47
CA ARG A 576 -12.97 18.09 -0.43
C ARG A 576 -14.47 18.01 -0.71
N GLN A 577 -14.90 17.11 -1.58
CA GLN A 577 -16.29 17.05 -2.04
C GLN A 577 -17.12 15.95 -1.39
N GLY A 578 -16.51 14.93 -0.81
CA GLY A 578 -17.18 13.68 -0.47
C GLY A 578 -17.29 12.74 -1.68
N VAL A 579 -17.85 11.56 -1.46
CA VAL A 579 -18.07 10.56 -2.51
C VAL A 579 -19.38 9.81 -2.29
N THR A 580 -20.04 9.41 -3.38
CA THR A 580 -21.11 8.41 -3.28
C THR A 580 -20.65 7.15 -4.00
N PHE A 581 -21.07 5.98 -3.52
CA PHE A 581 -20.84 4.74 -4.23
C PHE A 581 -22.03 3.82 -4.08
N ASP A 582 -22.28 3.01 -5.11
CA ASP A 582 -23.36 2.06 -5.12
C ASP A 582 -22.81 0.68 -4.79
N VAL A 583 -23.51 -0.03 -3.91
CA VAL A 583 -23.19 -1.39 -3.52
C VAL A 583 -24.37 -2.31 -3.80
N TRP A 584 -24.06 -3.55 -4.11
CA TRP A 584 -25.03 -4.63 -4.29
C TRP A 584 -24.91 -5.62 -3.13
N TYR A 585 -26.05 -5.97 -2.51
CA TYR A 585 -26.11 -6.97 -1.46
C TYR A 585 -26.60 -8.32 -2.01
N ASP A 586 -25.74 -9.34 -1.97
CA ASP A 586 -26.09 -10.73 -2.26
C ASP A 586 -26.60 -11.38 -0.97
N ASP A 587 -27.92 -11.53 -0.83
CA ASP A 587 -28.54 -12.14 0.35
C ASP A 587 -28.31 -13.65 0.44
N ALA A 588 -28.00 -14.32 -0.67
CA ALA A 588 -27.68 -15.75 -0.67
C ALA A 588 -26.27 -16.03 -0.16
N ARG A 589 -25.32 -15.11 -0.42
CA ARG A 589 -23.92 -15.20 0.03
C ARG A 589 -23.61 -14.35 1.26
N ASP A 590 -24.55 -13.52 1.68
CA ASP A 590 -24.40 -12.52 2.73
C ASP A 590 -23.20 -11.59 2.47
N LYS A 591 -23.07 -11.12 1.23
CA LYS A 591 -21.90 -10.36 0.76
C LYS A 591 -22.33 -9.03 0.13
N VAL A 592 -21.55 -7.98 0.37
CA VAL A 592 -21.71 -6.68 -0.28
C VAL A 592 -20.58 -6.49 -1.30
N GLU A 593 -20.93 -6.06 -2.50
CA GLU A 593 -19.97 -5.87 -3.59
C GLU A 593 -20.14 -4.47 -4.21
N LEU A 594 -19.04 -3.87 -4.68
CA LEU A 594 -19.06 -2.53 -5.26
C LEU A 594 -19.64 -2.58 -6.69
N VAL A 595 -20.57 -1.66 -6.98
CA VAL A 595 -21.18 -1.48 -8.30
C VAL A 595 -20.47 -0.36 -9.05
N GLU A 596 -20.52 0.86 -8.52
CA GLU A 596 -19.88 2.03 -9.12
C GLU A 596 -19.52 3.09 -8.08
N LEU A 597 -18.53 3.94 -8.40
CA LEU A 597 -18.29 5.20 -7.70
C LEU A 597 -18.93 6.36 -8.47
N ASN A 598 -19.54 7.24 -7.71
CA ASN A 598 -20.35 8.35 -8.18
C ASN A 598 -19.82 9.67 -7.62
N THR A 599 -20.20 10.76 -8.28
CA THR A 599 -19.89 12.10 -7.82
C THR A 599 -20.66 12.42 -6.52
N PHE A 600 -20.27 13.46 -5.80
CA PHE A 600 -20.98 13.84 -4.57
C PHE A 600 -21.43 15.29 -4.66
N GLY A 601 -22.73 15.49 -4.45
CA GLY A 601 -23.28 16.82 -4.22
C GLY A 601 -24.58 17.11 -4.96
N VAL A 602 -25.25 18.13 -4.44
CA VAL A 602 -26.64 18.50 -4.74
C VAL A 602 -26.90 18.93 -6.19
N ARG A 603 -25.84 19.31 -6.92
CA ARG A 603 -25.90 19.79 -8.31
C ARG A 603 -25.50 18.72 -9.32
N SER A 604 -25.23 17.51 -8.83
CA SER A 604 -24.89 16.36 -9.66
C SER A 604 -26.13 15.59 -10.09
N ALA A 605 -25.96 14.83 -11.17
CA ALA A 605 -26.84 13.76 -11.61
C ALA A 605 -26.74 12.49 -10.75
N CYS A 606 -26.38 12.59 -9.48
CA CYS A 606 -26.34 11.43 -8.58
C CYS A 606 -27.77 11.00 -8.31
N GLY A 607 -28.23 10.03 -9.10
CA GLY A 607 -29.63 9.62 -9.20
C GLY A 607 -30.30 9.06 -7.93
N ALA A 608 -31.46 8.46 -8.20
CA ALA A 608 -32.31 7.65 -7.34
C ALA A 608 -31.87 7.45 -5.87
N CYS A 609 -32.41 8.25 -4.94
CA CYS A 609 -32.27 7.99 -3.50
C CYS A 609 -33.48 8.48 -2.68
N LEU A 610 -33.59 8.01 -1.43
CA LEU A 610 -34.61 8.41 -0.45
C LEU A 610 -34.23 9.67 0.35
N PHE A 611 -33.18 10.37 -0.08
CA PHE A 611 -32.75 11.62 0.50
C PHE A 611 -33.05 12.77 -0.47
N HIS A 612 -33.35 13.93 0.09
CA HIS A 612 -33.42 15.17 -0.65
C HIS A 612 -32.16 15.98 -0.40
N TRP A 613 -31.40 16.28 -1.45
CA TRP A 613 -30.08 16.91 -1.37
C TRP A 613 -30.02 18.21 -0.53
N VAL A 614 -31.03 19.07 -0.64
CA VAL A 614 -31.10 20.30 0.18
C VAL A 614 -31.69 20.07 1.58
N LYS A 615 -32.82 19.35 1.70
CA LYS A 615 -33.54 19.20 2.97
C LYS A 615 -32.84 18.25 3.95
N ASP A 616 -32.19 17.22 3.42
CA ASP A 616 -31.43 16.23 4.20
C ASP A 616 -29.92 16.48 4.14
N ARG A 617 -29.50 17.68 3.70
CA ARG A 617 -28.08 18.02 3.50
C ARG A 617 -27.25 17.72 4.75
N ASP A 618 -27.77 18.04 5.92
CA ASP A 618 -27.02 17.90 7.16
C ASP A 618 -26.68 16.42 7.42
N VAL A 619 -27.61 15.50 7.09
CA VAL A 619 -27.37 14.05 7.16
C VAL A 619 -26.33 13.62 6.13
N MET A 620 -26.53 13.97 4.85
CA MET A 620 -25.62 13.51 3.78
C MET A 620 -24.22 14.12 3.89
N TYR A 621 -24.07 15.32 4.43
CA TYR A 621 -22.77 15.97 4.62
C TYR A 621 -22.17 15.71 6.01
N GLY A 622 -22.74 14.80 6.80
CA GLY A 622 -22.18 14.39 8.09
C GLY A 622 -22.29 15.44 9.21
N VAL A 623 -23.17 16.42 9.07
CA VAL A 623 -23.49 17.44 10.06
C VAL A 623 -24.50 16.84 11.05
N GLY A 624 -24.03 16.14 12.07
CA GLY A 624 -24.90 15.45 13.02
C GLY A 624 -24.19 14.80 14.21
N ASP A 625 -24.93 13.94 14.90
CA ASP A 625 -24.50 13.15 16.08
C ASP A 625 -23.53 12.01 15.75
N GLY A 626 -23.26 11.78 14.46
CA GLY A 626 -22.37 10.74 13.97
C GLY A 626 -23.07 9.41 13.69
N GLU A 627 -24.41 9.32 13.78
CA GLU A 627 -25.15 8.11 13.38
C GLU A 627 -25.25 7.97 11.86
N VAL A 628 -25.26 6.73 11.37
CA VAL A 628 -25.55 6.43 9.95
C VAL A 628 -27.05 6.31 9.76
N GLU A 629 -27.65 7.17 8.92
CA GLU A 629 -29.07 7.06 8.60
C GLU A 629 -29.29 6.11 7.41
N PHE A 630 -29.94 4.98 7.65
CA PHE A 630 -30.29 4.00 6.62
C PHE A 630 -31.77 4.17 6.25
N ARG A 631 -32.08 4.60 5.02
CA ARG A 631 -33.46 4.77 4.54
C ARG A 631 -33.91 3.62 3.65
N VAL A 632 -35.08 3.08 3.98
CA VAL A 632 -35.80 2.06 3.19
C VAL A 632 -37.28 2.39 3.12
N VAL A 633 -37.95 1.90 2.08
CA VAL A 633 -39.41 2.02 1.91
C VAL A 633 -40.09 0.76 2.39
N ILE A 634 -41.15 0.87 3.19
CA ILE A 634 -41.94 -0.27 3.69
C ILE A 634 -43.36 -0.27 3.16
#